data_AF-A0A4R4F5V1-F1
#
_entry.id   AF-A0A4R4F5V1-F1
#
_cell.length_a   1.000
_cell.length_b   1.000
_cell.length_c   1.000
_cell.angle_alpha   90.00
_cell.angle_beta   90.00
_cell.angle_gamma   90.00
#
_symmetry.space_group_name_H-M   'P 1'
#
loop_
_entity.id
_entity.type
_entity.pdbx_description
1 polymer ?
#
loop_
_entity_poly.entity_id
_entity_poly.type
_entity_poly.pdbx_seq_one_letter_code
_entity_poly.pdbx_strand_id
1 'polypeptide(L)'
;MRLPRHAPFAIALLLAGCQATSRGEGSGPPRRAPADPGVGTAQPARDTVILGQATYRERVKMPPGASLTVELLAVDTATPRVLATAKWPDVAGPPIPFSLPYDGARVPAAGRYALQAELVGPDGERWFATPAPVPVVPGEGRPVKLLLHRASGRIAAVPPDATPGSAHHWECGELGVMSRHPAGAGTVRLDANARSWTLPLARSASGARYADAAGNEFWTKGASGHFTIDGEPARDCVQARQPSPWNQALLRGVAFRAVGNEPGWFVEVDRGPDPHLRASLDYGERELDLAARPLASGFSARAGVEDVRLVIERRTCVDGMSGQRFEATATLQVGTRRYTGCGGWLGE
;
A
#
# COMPACT_ATOMS: atom_id res chain seq x y z
N MET A 1 32.06 39.39 -23.87
CA MET A 1 33.14 39.42 -24.88
C MET A 1 34.42 38.93 -24.21
N ARG A 2 34.97 37.80 -24.67
CA ARG A 2 36.35 37.26 -24.53
C ARG A 2 37.00 37.05 -23.13
N LEU A 3 37.14 35.76 -22.75
CA LEU A 3 38.33 34.96 -22.32
C LEU A 3 39.48 35.63 -21.53
N PRO A 4 40.23 34.93 -20.62
CA PRO A 4 40.82 33.61 -20.90
C PRO A 4 41.01 32.65 -19.68
N ARG A 5 41.37 31.38 -19.95
CA ARG A 5 42.42 30.68 -19.20
C ARG A 5 42.91 29.41 -19.93
N HIS A 6 44.22 29.22 -19.83
CA HIS A 6 45.06 28.26 -20.54
C HIS A 6 44.93 26.81 -20.01
N ALA A 7 45.28 25.89 -20.91
CA ALA A 7 45.48 24.43 -20.84
C ALA A 7 46.49 23.98 -19.73
N PRO A 8 46.87 22.67 -19.52
CA PRO A 8 46.87 21.55 -20.49
C PRO A 8 46.83 20.06 -19.97
N PHE A 9 47.03 19.12 -20.90
CA PHE A 9 47.53 17.71 -20.77
C PHE A 9 46.54 16.65 -20.18
N ALA A 10 46.40 15.40 -20.68
CA ALA A 10 47.27 14.54 -21.48
C ALA A 10 46.53 13.28 -22.01
N ILE A 11 46.99 12.76 -23.19
CA ILE A 11 47.29 11.35 -23.55
C ILE A 11 46.13 10.32 -23.70
N ALA A 12 46.10 9.38 -24.65
CA ALA A 12 46.72 9.14 -25.97
C ALA A 12 46.19 7.79 -26.55
N LEU A 13 46.63 7.51 -27.79
CA LEU A 13 46.86 6.23 -28.47
C LEU A 13 45.81 5.69 -29.47
N LEU A 14 46.21 5.85 -30.73
CA LEU A 14 45.86 5.09 -31.94
C LEU A 14 46.59 3.73 -31.96
N LEU A 15 46.04 2.74 -32.68
CA LEU A 15 46.63 2.20 -33.92
C LEU A 15 45.82 1.01 -34.47
N ALA A 16 45.71 0.98 -35.80
CA ALA A 16 45.06 -0.02 -36.63
C ALA A 16 46.11 -0.82 -37.45
N GLY A 17 45.70 -1.97 -37.99
CA GLY A 17 46.41 -2.74 -39.03
C GLY A 17 46.56 -4.22 -38.66
N CYS A 18 46.59 -5.21 -39.55
CA CYS A 18 46.28 -5.35 -40.98
C CYS A 18 46.18 -6.88 -41.25
N GLN A 19 45.48 -7.26 -42.32
CA GLN A 19 45.23 -8.63 -42.79
C GLN A 19 46.50 -9.40 -43.21
N ALA A 20 46.48 -10.75 -43.19
CA ALA A 20 46.85 -11.60 -44.34
C ALA A 20 46.74 -13.11 -44.04
N THR A 21 46.27 -13.81 -45.06
CA THR A 21 46.03 -15.25 -45.27
C THR A 21 47.28 -16.09 -45.49
N SER A 22 47.24 -17.38 -45.12
CA SER A 22 47.98 -18.45 -45.83
C SER A 22 47.24 -19.79 -45.78
N ARG A 23 47.35 -20.55 -46.88
CA ARG A 23 46.73 -21.85 -47.19
C ARG A 23 47.82 -22.80 -47.67
N GLY A 24 47.65 -24.11 -47.45
CA GLY A 24 48.42 -25.24 -48.02
C GLY A 24 49.50 -25.76 -47.07
N GLU A 25 49.76 -27.06 -46.88
CA GLU A 25 49.40 -28.28 -47.62
C GLU A 25 49.86 -29.50 -46.78
N GLY A 26 49.25 -30.69 -46.91
CA GLY A 26 49.80 -31.92 -46.31
C GLY A 26 48.80 -33.07 -46.13
N SER A 27 49.05 -34.16 -46.85
CA SER A 27 48.20 -35.34 -47.12
C SER A 27 48.45 -36.56 -46.18
N GLY A 28 47.42 -37.40 -45.95
CA GLY A 28 47.57 -38.75 -45.35
C GLY A 28 46.24 -39.41 -44.87
N PRO A 29 46.06 -40.75 -44.95
CA PRO A 29 44.76 -41.46 -45.04
C PRO A 29 44.11 -41.81 -43.68
N PRO A 30 42.87 -42.38 -43.63
CA PRO A 30 42.01 -42.25 -42.45
C PRO A 30 42.29 -43.33 -41.40
N ARG A 31 42.30 -42.92 -40.13
CA ARG A 31 42.26 -43.85 -38.99
C ARG A 31 40.88 -43.78 -38.34
N ARG A 32 40.14 -44.88 -38.42
CA ARG A 32 38.94 -45.13 -37.60
C ARG A 32 39.31 -45.02 -36.12
N ALA A 33 38.54 -44.21 -35.40
CA ALA A 33 38.48 -44.15 -33.94
C ALA A 33 37.00 -43.97 -33.56
N PRO A 34 36.59 -44.37 -32.34
CA PRO A 34 35.31 -45.02 -32.08
C PRO A 34 34.11 -44.06 -32.04
N ALA A 35 32.93 -44.64 -32.23
CA ALA A 35 31.64 -44.01 -32.09
C ALA A 35 31.54 -43.22 -30.77
N ASP A 36 31.26 -41.92 -30.88
CA ASP A 36 30.68 -41.17 -29.78
C ASP A 36 29.31 -41.80 -29.43
N PRO A 37 29.01 -42.01 -28.14
CA PRO A 37 27.67 -42.37 -27.72
C PRO A 37 26.74 -41.23 -28.12
N GLY A 38 25.66 -41.63 -28.80
CA GLY A 38 24.79 -40.76 -29.56
C GLY A 38 24.49 -39.43 -28.87
N VAL A 39 24.55 -38.38 -29.69
CA VAL A 39 23.71 -37.20 -29.54
C VAL A 39 22.32 -37.71 -29.21
N GLY A 40 21.96 -37.62 -27.93
CA GLY A 40 20.60 -37.77 -27.48
C GLY A 40 19.82 -36.68 -28.20
N THR A 41 19.19 -37.06 -29.31
CA THR A 41 18.08 -36.31 -29.86
C THR A 41 17.07 -36.25 -28.72
N ALA A 42 17.05 -35.11 -28.02
CA ALA A 42 15.95 -34.79 -27.13
C ALA A 42 14.70 -34.86 -27.99
N GLN A 43 13.97 -35.97 -27.85
CA GLN A 43 12.66 -36.15 -28.44
C GLN A 43 11.85 -34.89 -28.08
N PRO A 44 11.26 -34.17 -29.04
CA PRO A 44 10.42 -33.03 -28.70
C PRO A 44 9.38 -33.53 -27.69
N ALA A 45 9.27 -32.83 -26.56
CA ALA A 45 8.20 -33.07 -25.60
C ALA A 45 6.90 -33.15 -26.38
N ARG A 46 6.09 -34.20 -26.15
CA ARG A 46 4.78 -34.29 -26.78
C ARG A 46 3.90 -33.26 -26.08
N ASP A 47 3.97 -32.02 -26.58
CA ASP A 47 3.20 -30.88 -26.09
C ASP A 47 1.72 -31.24 -26.15
N THR A 48 1.18 -31.60 -24.99
CA THR A 48 -0.22 -31.94 -24.84
C THR A 48 -0.90 -30.74 -24.19
N VAL A 49 -2.19 -30.54 -24.47
CA VAL A 49 -2.93 -29.37 -24.02
C VAL A 49 -4.13 -29.77 -23.17
N ILE A 50 -4.31 -29.08 -22.04
CA ILE A 50 -5.56 -29.10 -21.28
C ILE A 50 -6.34 -27.85 -21.64
N LEU A 51 -7.52 -28.05 -22.24
CA LEU A 51 -8.46 -26.97 -22.55
C LEU A 51 -9.41 -26.76 -21.38
N GLY A 52 -9.75 -25.50 -21.11
CA GLY A 52 -10.74 -25.19 -20.10
C GLY A 52 -11.19 -23.75 -20.09
N GLN A 53 -12.01 -23.43 -19.11
CA GLN A 53 -12.52 -22.10 -18.87
C GLN A 53 -12.62 -21.84 -17.37
N ALA A 54 -12.18 -20.66 -16.95
CA ALA A 54 -12.33 -20.18 -15.58
C ALA A 54 -13.53 -19.22 -15.49
N THR A 55 -14.35 -19.39 -14.45
CA THR A 55 -15.54 -18.58 -14.19
C THR A 55 -15.64 -18.22 -12.71
N TYR A 56 -16.35 -17.16 -12.38
CA TYR A 56 -16.74 -16.79 -11.01
C TYR A 56 -18.19 -16.27 -11.01
N ARG A 57 -18.85 -16.27 -9.85
CA ARG A 57 -20.31 -16.03 -9.75
C ARG A 57 -20.66 -14.56 -9.57
N GLU A 58 -19.72 -13.78 -9.07
CA GLU A 58 -19.86 -12.39 -8.69
C GLU A 58 -20.01 -11.51 -9.94
N ARG A 59 -20.94 -10.55 -9.92
CA ARG A 59 -21.16 -9.60 -11.03
C ARG A 59 -20.18 -8.42 -10.94
N VAL A 60 -18.88 -8.73 -10.92
CA VAL A 60 -17.80 -7.75 -10.82
C VAL A 60 -17.06 -7.69 -12.15
N LYS A 61 -16.77 -6.48 -12.64
CA LYS A 61 -15.95 -6.28 -13.84
C LYS A 61 -14.47 -6.37 -13.44
N MET A 62 -13.69 -7.21 -14.11
CA MET A 62 -12.23 -7.20 -13.92
C MET A 62 -11.64 -5.89 -14.43
N PRO A 63 -10.71 -5.26 -13.69
CA PRO A 63 -9.91 -4.17 -14.22
C PRO A 63 -9.11 -4.62 -15.46
N PRO A 64 -8.89 -3.73 -16.44
CA PRO A 64 -7.91 -3.97 -17.51
C PRO A 64 -6.53 -4.30 -16.90
N GLY A 65 -5.78 -5.22 -17.49
CA GLY A 65 -4.50 -5.69 -16.92
C GLY A 65 -4.59 -6.86 -15.95
N ALA A 66 -5.79 -7.41 -15.70
CA ALA A 66 -5.92 -8.64 -14.92
C ALA A 66 -5.27 -9.83 -15.63
N SER A 67 -4.72 -10.77 -14.86
CA SER A 67 -4.07 -11.97 -15.40
C SER A 67 -4.55 -13.25 -14.71
N LEU A 68 -4.87 -14.27 -15.51
CA LEU A 68 -5.18 -15.61 -15.04
C LEU A 68 -3.90 -16.45 -15.05
N THR A 69 -3.57 -17.10 -13.95
CA THR A 69 -2.54 -18.15 -13.89
C THR A 69 -3.22 -19.48 -13.62
N VAL A 70 -2.89 -20.51 -14.40
CA VAL A 70 -3.36 -21.88 -14.19
C VAL A 70 -2.16 -22.81 -14.05
N GLU A 71 -2.21 -23.68 -13.05
CA GLU A 71 -1.17 -24.66 -12.74
C GLU A 71 -1.74 -26.08 -12.82
N LEU A 72 -0.97 -26.98 -13.42
CA LEU A 72 -1.19 -28.43 -13.35
C LEU A 72 -0.35 -29.00 -12.22
N LEU A 73 -1.00 -29.68 -11.28
CA LEU A 73 -0.40 -30.27 -10.10
C LEU A 73 -0.45 -31.80 -10.18
N ALA A 74 0.64 -32.47 -9.79
CA ALA A 74 0.58 -33.84 -9.30
C ALA A 74 0.13 -33.83 -7.83
N VAL A 75 -0.90 -34.60 -7.52
CA VAL A 75 -1.46 -34.77 -6.16
C VAL A 75 -1.34 -36.23 -5.70
N ASP A 76 -0.23 -36.84 -6.10
CA ASP A 76 0.18 -38.21 -5.77
C ASP A 76 0.68 -38.35 -4.32
N THR A 77 1.18 -37.26 -3.75
CA THR A 77 1.75 -37.17 -2.41
C THR A 77 1.05 -36.08 -1.58
N ALA A 78 1.35 -36.02 -0.28
CA ALA A 78 0.77 -35.02 0.63
C ALA A 78 1.08 -33.57 0.23
N THR A 79 2.18 -33.35 -0.50
CA THR A 79 2.58 -32.03 -1.00
C THR A 79 2.44 -31.98 -2.52
N PRO A 80 1.49 -31.19 -3.06
CA PRO A 80 1.31 -31.07 -4.50
C PRO A 80 2.56 -30.55 -5.20
N ARG A 81 2.88 -31.11 -6.37
CA ARG A 81 4.03 -30.70 -7.20
C ARG A 81 3.55 -30.10 -8.52
N VAL A 82 4.03 -28.89 -8.84
CA VAL A 82 3.71 -28.22 -10.10
C VAL A 82 4.41 -28.92 -11.27
N LEU A 83 3.63 -29.29 -12.28
CA LEU A 83 4.10 -29.95 -13.51
C LEU A 83 4.09 -29.01 -14.71
N ALA A 84 3.14 -28.07 -14.75
CA ALA A 84 3.03 -27.03 -15.77
C ALA A 84 2.36 -25.79 -15.19
N THR A 85 2.74 -24.61 -15.70
CA THR A 85 2.14 -23.32 -15.35
C THR A 85 2.01 -22.51 -16.64
N ALA A 86 0.86 -21.85 -16.81
CA ALA A 86 0.67 -20.86 -17.86
C ALA A 86 -0.08 -19.64 -17.33
N LYS A 87 0.22 -18.48 -17.93
CA LYS A 87 -0.36 -17.20 -17.57
C LYS A 87 -0.99 -16.53 -18.80
N TRP A 88 -2.22 -16.06 -18.64
CA TRP A 88 -2.95 -15.27 -19.61
C TRP A 88 -3.08 -13.84 -19.09
N PRO A 89 -2.35 -12.87 -19.67
CA PRO A 89 -2.48 -11.45 -19.31
C PRO A 89 -3.74 -10.84 -19.93
N ASP A 90 -4.11 -9.65 -19.45
CA ASP A 90 -5.17 -8.78 -19.97
C ASP A 90 -6.54 -9.45 -20.16
N VAL A 91 -6.92 -10.33 -19.23
CA VAL A 91 -8.19 -11.06 -19.30
C VAL A 91 -9.37 -10.16 -18.92
N ALA A 92 -10.40 -10.13 -19.77
CA ALA A 92 -11.53 -9.20 -19.63
C ALA A 92 -12.60 -9.62 -18.58
N GLY A 93 -12.53 -10.85 -18.06
CA GLY A 93 -13.51 -11.42 -17.14
C GLY A 93 -14.13 -12.73 -17.63
N PRO A 94 -15.04 -13.34 -16.86
CA PRO A 94 -15.54 -14.68 -17.09
C PRO A 94 -16.57 -14.72 -18.25
N PRO A 95 -16.66 -15.85 -18.97
CA PRO A 95 -15.77 -17.01 -18.88
C PRO A 95 -14.41 -16.71 -19.53
N ILE A 96 -13.32 -17.01 -18.83
CA ILE A 96 -11.94 -16.83 -19.32
C ILE A 96 -11.48 -18.16 -19.91
N PRO A 97 -11.35 -18.30 -21.24
CA PRO A 97 -10.82 -19.52 -21.83
C PRO A 97 -9.33 -19.66 -21.54
N PHE A 98 -8.85 -20.89 -21.34
CA PHE A 98 -7.43 -21.19 -21.17
C PHE A 98 -7.03 -22.47 -21.91
N SER A 99 -5.76 -22.52 -22.30
CA SER A 99 -5.12 -23.65 -22.99
C SER A 99 -3.77 -23.95 -22.36
N LEU A 100 -3.73 -24.84 -21.36
CA LEU A 100 -2.53 -25.12 -20.58
C LEU A 100 -1.68 -26.20 -21.30
N PRO A 101 -0.53 -25.84 -21.91
CA PRO A 101 0.40 -26.83 -22.44
C PRO A 101 1.11 -27.56 -21.30
N TYR A 102 1.39 -28.85 -21.49
CA TYR A 102 2.17 -29.66 -20.57
C TYR A 102 2.99 -30.72 -21.31
N ASP A 103 4.08 -31.15 -20.67
CA ASP A 103 4.92 -32.25 -21.16
C ASP A 103 4.30 -33.60 -20.77
N GLY A 104 3.80 -34.33 -21.78
CA GLY A 104 3.21 -35.65 -21.59
C GLY A 104 4.14 -36.68 -20.94
N ALA A 105 5.47 -36.53 -21.07
CA ALA A 105 6.42 -37.43 -20.42
C ALA A 105 6.45 -37.27 -18.89
N ARG A 106 6.06 -36.10 -18.37
CA ARG A 106 6.00 -35.78 -16.94
C ARG A 106 4.65 -36.08 -16.29
N VAL A 107 3.68 -36.54 -17.07
CA VAL A 107 2.30 -36.82 -16.63
C VAL A 107 1.93 -38.27 -16.94
N PRO A 108 2.42 -39.27 -16.18
CA PRO A 108 2.04 -40.67 -16.35
C PRO A 108 0.52 -40.92 -16.23
N ALA A 109 -0.02 -41.81 -17.08
CA ALA A 109 -1.46 -42.11 -17.10
C ALA A 109 -2.04 -42.62 -15.76
N ALA A 110 -1.21 -43.22 -14.90
CA ALA A 110 -1.62 -43.75 -13.59
C ALA A 110 -1.59 -42.70 -12.45
N GLY A 111 -1.15 -41.47 -12.72
CA GLY A 111 -1.04 -40.43 -11.71
C GLY A 111 -2.38 -39.78 -11.35
N ARG A 112 -2.39 -39.03 -10.24
CA ARG A 112 -3.50 -38.15 -9.87
C ARG A 112 -3.11 -36.71 -10.09
N TYR A 113 -3.95 -35.98 -10.82
CA TYR A 113 -3.69 -34.61 -11.21
C TYR A 113 -4.83 -33.67 -10.83
N ALA A 114 -4.48 -32.42 -10.59
CA ALA A 114 -5.45 -31.37 -10.36
C ALA A 114 -5.00 -30.07 -11.01
N LEU A 115 -5.97 -29.23 -11.38
CA LEU A 115 -5.73 -27.85 -11.77
C LEU A 115 -5.97 -26.94 -10.58
N GLN A 116 -5.11 -25.94 -10.44
CA GLN A 116 -5.36 -24.78 -9.59
C GLN A 116 -5.28 -23.53 -10.45
N ALA A 117 -6.14 -22.56 -10.17
CA ALA A 117 -6.11 -21.30 -10.90
C ALA A 117 -6.26 -20.11 -9.96
N GLU A 118 -5.60 -19.02 -10.33
CA GLU A 118 -5.64 -17.73 -9.64
C GLU A 118 -5.84 -16.62 -10.65
N LEU A 119 -6.74 -15.69 -10.34
CA LEU A 119 -7.00 -14.48 -11.11
C LEU A 119 -6.49 -13.28 -10.31
N VAL A 120 -5.51 -12.59 -10.88
CA VAL A 120 -4.75 -11.51 -10.23
C VAL A 120 -5.03 -10.19 -10.95
N GLY A 121 -5.26 -9.11 -10.21
CA GLY A 121 -5.44 -7.77 -10.76
C GLY A 121 -4.14 -7.15 -11.28
N PRO A 122 -4.20 -6.01 -12.00
CA PRO A 122 -3.00 -5.29 -12.44
C PRO A 122 -2.13 -4.78 -11.29
N ASP A 123 -2.71 -4.65 -10.09
CA ASP A 123 -2.07 -4.30 -8.83
C ASP A 123 -1.33 -5.47 -8.16
N GLY A 124 -1.37 -6.66 -8.76
CA GLY A 124 -0.76 -7.87 -8.21
C GLY A 124 -1.58 -8.54 -7.10
N GLU A 125 -2.76 -8.02 -6.76
CA GLU A 125 -3.63 -8.65 -5.76
C GLU A 125 -4.36 -9.86 -6.37
N ARG A 126 -4.50 -10.95 -5.61
CA ARG A 126 -5.33 -12.09 -5.99
C ARG A 126 -6.81 -11.80 -5.72
N TRP A 127 -7.60 -11.72 -6.79
CA TRP A 127 -9.04 -11.44 -6.72
C TRP A 127 -9.85 -12.73 -6.55
N PHE A 128 -9.49 -13.77 -7.30
CA PHE A 128 -10.20 -15.04 -7.28
C PHE A 128 -9.23 -16.22 -7.35
N ALA A 129 -9.60 -17.35 -6.77
CA ALA A 129 -8.86 -18.60 -6.90
C ALA A 129 -9.79 -19.80 -6.81
N THR A 130 -9.38 -20.94 -7.35
CA THR A 130 -10.06 -22.21 -7.06
C THR A 130 -9.95 -22.50 -5.55
N PRO A 131 -11.05 -22.79 -4.84
CA PRO A 131 -11.02 -22.98 -3.37
C PRO A 131 -10.20 -24.22 -2.94
N ALA A 132 -10.05 -25.19 -3.83
CA ALA A 132 -9.18 -26.36 -3.70
C ALA A 132 -8.70 -26.78 -5.11
N PRO A 133 -7.61 -27.56 -5.22
CA PRO A 133 -7.21 -28.15 -6.50
C PRO A 133 -8.36 -28.96 -7.11
N VAL A 134 -8.68 -28.67 -8.36
CA VAL A 134 -9.78 -29.29 -9.11
C VAL A 134 -9.25 -30.52 -9.85
N PRO A 135 -9.67 -31.74 -9.52
CA PRO A 135 -9.16 -32.95 -10.17
C PRO A 135 -9.32 -32.91 -11.70
N VAL A 136 -8.30 -33.38 -12.42
CA VAL A 136 -8.29 -33.45 -13.88
C VAL A 136 -7.66 -34.77 -14.34
N VAL A 137 -8.11 -35.29 -15.48
CA VAL A 137 -7.47 -36.40 -16.19
C VAL A 137 -6.87 -35.84 -17.48
N PRO A 138 -5.56 -35.53 -17.49
CA PRO A 138 -4.90 -34.99 -18.68
C PRO A 138 -5.01 -35.98 -19.85
N GLY A 139 -5.34 -35.46 -21.05
CA GLY A 139 -5.51 -36.27 -22.26
C GLY A 139 -6.93 -36.80 -22.54
N GLU A 140 -7.91 -36.59 -21.64
CA GLU A 140 -9.31 -37.01 -21.87
C GLU A 140 -10.03 -36.16 -22.95
N GLY A 141 -9.44 -35.02 -23.36
CA GLY A 141 -9.98 -34.15 -24.40
C GLY A 141 -11.23 -33.35 -24.00
N ARG A 142 -11.70 -33.46 -22.75
CA ARG A 142 -12.86 -32.74 -22.23
C ARG A 142 -12.45 -31.37 -21.66
N PRO A 143 -13.14 -30.27 -22.03
CA PRO A 143 -12.87 -28.96 -21.46
C PRO A 143 -13.16 -28.92 -19.94
N VAL A 144 -12.19 -28.48 -19.15
CA VAL A 144 -12.33 -28.34 -17.70
C VAL A 144 -12.99 -27.01 -17.35
N LYS A 145 -13.92 -27.02 -16.39
CA LYS A 145 -14.52 -25.79 -15.83
C LYS A 145 -13.93 -25.52 -14.45
N LEU A 146 -13.25 -24.39 -14.29
CA LEU A 146 -12.74 -23.93 -13.01
C LEU A 146 -13.69 -22.88 -12.44
N LEU A 147 -14.36 -23.21 -11.35
CA LEU A 147 -15.11 -22.23 -10.57
C LEU A 147 -14.16 -21.57 -9.57
N LEU A 148 -13.82 -20.33 -9.83
CA LEU A 148 -13.04 -19.50 -8.93
C LEU A 148 -13.99 -18.91 -7.89
N HIS A 149 -13.56 -18.94 -6.64
CA HIS A 149 -14.21 -18.25 -5.55
C HIS A 149 -13.42 -16.97 -5.28
N ARG A 150 -14.08 -15.92 -4.79
CA ARG A 150 -13.35 -14.75 -4.30
C ARG A 150 -12.33 -15.24 -3.30
N ALA A 151 -11.07 -14.87 -3.53
CA ALA A 151 -9.98 -15.30 -2.67
C ALA A 151 -10.21 -14.61 -1.30
N SER A 152 -10.91 -15.31 -0.40
CA SER A 152 -10.88 -15.00 1.02
C SER A 152 -9.44 -15.24 1.40
N GLY A 153 -8.67 -14.18 1.63
CA GLY A 153 -7.27 -14.30 1.98
C GLY A 153 -7.13 -15.35 3.07
N ARG A 154 -6.51 -16.49 2.74
CA ARG A 154 -6.03 -17.42 3.75
C ARG A 154 -5.16 -16.55 4.66
N ILE A 155 -5.51 -16.50 5.95
CA ILE A 155 -4.86 -15.64 6.95
C ILE A 155 -3.35 -15.87 6.85
N ALA A 156 -2.67 -14.97 6.15
CA ALA A 156 -1.26 -14.75 6.37
C ALA A 156 -1.20 -13.93 7.66
N ALA A 157 -0.38 -14.40 8.59
CA ALA A 157 0.08 -13.62 9.72
C ALA A 157 0.38 -12.19 9.26
N VAL A 158 -0.04 -11.22 10.08
CA VAL A 158 0.36 -9.81 10.13
C VAL A 158 0.97 -9.27 8.80
N PRO A 159 0.30 -8.36 8.08
CA PRO A 159 0.85 -7.77 6.87
C PRO A 159 2.31 -7.34 7.12
N PRO A 160 3.26 -7.55 6.18
CA PRO A 160 4.66 -7.16 6.37
C PRO A 160 4.92 -5.64 6.47
N ASP A 161 3.87 -4.82 6.64
CA ASP A 161 3.97 -3.40 7.05
C ASP A 161 3.22 -3.08 8.35
N ALA A 162 2.52 -4.03 8.95
CA ALA A 162 1.96 -3.89 10.29
C ALA A 162 3.01 -4.37 11.31
N THR A 163 4.16 -3.68 11.38
CA THR A 163 4.98 -3.75 12.58
C THR A 163 4.04 -3.39 13.75
N PRO A 164 3.83 -4.25 14.75
CA PRO A 164 3.02 -3.88 15.90
C PRO A 164 3.61 -2.59 16.52
N GLY A 165 2.85 -1.49 16.45
CA GLY A 165 3.33 -0.15 16.82
C GLY A 165 3.67 0.81 15.66
N SER A 166 3.61 0.40 14.39
CA SER A 166 3.74 1.33 13.25
C SER A 166 2.45 2.16 13.09
N ALA A 167 2.63 3.47 13.04
CA ALA A 167 1.59 4.39 12.61
C ALA A 167 1.63 4.49 11.09
N HIS A 168 0.46 4.42 10.44
CA HIS A 168 0.29 4.77 9.03
C HIS A 168 -0.49 6.08 8.93
N HIS A 169 -0.22 6.84 7.88
CA HIS A 169 -0.86 8.12 7.63
C HIS A 169 -1.71 8.04 6.36
N TRP A 170 -2.84 8.73 6.37
CA TRP A 170 -3.83 8.68 5.32
C TRP A 170 -4.38 10.09 5.07
N GLU A 171 -4.59 10.41 3.80
CA GLU A 171 -5.36 11.56 3.35
C GLU A 171 -6.75 11.07 2.94
N CYS A 172 -7.75 11.36 3.76
CA CYS A 172 -9.14 10.95 3.57
C CYS A 172 -9.99 12.17 3.14
N GLY A 173 -9.92 12.53 1.86
CA GLY A 173 -10.28 13.88 1.42
C GLY A 173 -9.39 14.92 2.11
N GLU A 174 -9.98 15.94 2.72
CA GLU A 174 -9.24 16.95 3.50
C GLU A 174 -8.83 16.47 4.90
N LEU A 175 -9.26 15.28 5.32
CA LEU A 175 -9.02 14.77 6.67
C LEU A 175 -7.73 13.94 6.70
N GLY A 176 -6.71 14.46 7.38
CA GLY A 176 -5.48 13.70 7.65
C GLY A 176 -5.65 12.74 8.83
N VAL A 177 -5.69 11.44 8.56
CA VAL A 177 -5.92 10.37 9.54
C VAL A 177 -4.62 9.63 9.83
N MET A 178 -4.38 9.31 11.10
CA MET A 178 -3.32 8.40 11.51
C MET A 178 -3.93 7.11 12.05
N SER A 179 -3.52 5.96 11.53
CA SER A 179 -3.93 4.65 12.04
C SER A 179 -2.79 3.99 12.81
N ARG A 180 -3.04 3.54 14.04
CA ARG A 180 -2.15 2.69 14.84
C ARG A 180 -2.83 1.37 15.13
N HIS A 181 -2.09 0.28 15.02
CA HIS A 181 -2.58 -1.06 15.33
C HIS A 181 -1.92 -1.57 16.62
N PRO A 182 -2.62 -1.53 17.77
CA PRO A 182 -2.08 -2.08 19.00
C PRO A 182 -1.82 -3.58 18.84
N ALA A 183 -0.66 -4.03 19.30
CA ALA A 183 -0.24 -5.42 19.17
C ALA A 183 -1.27 -6.37 19.83
N GLY A 184 -1.72 -7.38 19.08
CA GLY A 184 -2.63 -8.42 19.60
C GLY A 184 -4.05 -7.97 19.93
N ALA A 185 -4.41 -6.70 19.71
CA ALA A 185 -5.72 -6.18 20.11
C ALA A 185 -6.85 -6.47 19.09
N GLY A 186 -6.52 -6.75 17.83
CA GLY A 186 -7.53 -6.90 16.78
C GLY A 186 -8.34 -5.61 16.56
N THR A 187 -7.77 -4.45 16.90
CA THR A 187 -8.36 -3.12 16.76
C THR A 187 -7.42 -2.19 16.01
N VAL A 188 -7.97 -1.12 15.45
CA VAL A 188 -7.21 0.03 14.97
C VAL A 188 -7.60 1.26 15.80
N ARG A 189 -6.61 2.03 16.26
CA ARG A 189 -6.82 3.39 16.76
C ARG A 189 -6.61 4.37 15.61
N LEU A 190 -7.61 5.20 15.35
CA LEU A 190 -7.58 6.25 14.34
C LEU A 190 -7.57 7.60 15.05
N ASP A 191 -6.68 8.50 14.67
CA ASP A 191 -6.63 9.86 15.19
C ASP A 191 -6.72 10.85 14.02
N ALA A 192 -7.64 11.80 14.12
CA ALA A 192 -7.82 12.87 13.14
C ALA A 192 -8.49 14.08 13.81
N ASN A 193 -7.97 15.29 13.54
CA ASN A 193 -8.52 16.55 14.07
C ASN A 193 -8.83 16.52 15.57
N ALA A 194 -7.88 16.03 16.37
CA ALA A 194 -7.99 15.85 17.81
C ALA A 194 -9.05 14.83 18.29
N ARG A 195 -9.77 14.17 17.38
CA ARG A 195 -10.65 13.04 17.71
C ARG A 195 -9.91 11.73 17.59
N SER A 196 -10.29 10.77 18.43
CA SER A 196 -9.79 9.40 18.39
C SER A 196 -10.95 8.40 18.27
N TRP A 197 -10.77 7.37 17.45
CA TRP A 197 -11.67 6.22 17.36
C TRP A 197 -10.87 4.95 17.60
N THR A 198 -11.46 3.98 18.29
CA THR A 198 -10.91 2.62 18.37
C THR A 198 -11.92 1.67 17.76
N LEU A 199 -11.59 1.14 16.58
CA LEU A 199 -12.50 0.31 15.80
C LEU A 199 -12.05 -1.15 15.87
N PRO A 200 -12.94 -2.10 16.18
CA PRO A 200 -12.62 -3.52 16.14
C PRO A 200 -12.53 -4.03 14.70
N LEU A 201 -11.70 -5.04 14.49
CA LEU A 201 -11.61 -5.73 13.21
C LEU A 201 -12.97 -6.35 12.87
N ALA A 202 -13.46 -6.05 11.67
CA ALA A 202 -14.71 -6.54 11.15
C ALA A 202 -14.47 -7.45 9.94
N ARG A 203 -15.44 -8.34 9.66
CA ARG A 203 -15.36 -9.22 8.50
C ARG A 203 -15.35 -8.40 7.20
N SER A 204 -14.46 -8.75 6.29
CA SER A 204 -14.34 -8.21 4.93
C SER A 204 -14.00 -9.34 3.96
N ALA A 205 -14.31 -9.12 2.68
CA ALA A 205 -14.01 -10.09 1.63
C ALA A 205 -12.67 -9.81 0.90
N SER A 206 -12.07 -8.62 1.09
CA SER A 206 -10.68 -8.26 0.76
C SER A 206 -10.34 -6.98 1.55
N GLY A 207 -9.06 -6.76 1.89
CA GLY A 207 -8.60 -5.62 2.68
C GLY A 207 -8.87 -5.73 4.19
N ALA A 208 -8.23 -4.86 4.97
CA ALA A 208 -8.42 -4.77 6.41
C ALA A 208 -9.58 -3.82 6.72
N ARG A 209 -10.68 -4.36 7.25
CA ARG A 209 -11.87 -3.58 7.61
C ARG A 209 -12.02 -3.53 9.11
N TYR A 210 -12.18 -2.34 9.65
CA TYR A 210 -12.47 -2.09 11.05
C TYR A 210 -13.75 -1.28 11.13
N ALA A 211 -14.71 -1.71 11.95
CA ALA A 211 -16.00 -1.05 12.01
C ALA A 211 -16.66 -1.25 13.37
N ASP A 212 -17.43 -0.26 13.81
CA ASP A 212 -18.23 -0.32 15.03
C ASP A 212 -19.73 -0.26 14.75
N ALA A 213 -20.54 -0.35 15.81
CA ALA A 213 -21.99 -0.26 15.73
C ALA A 213 -22.50 1.19 15.59
N ALA A 214 -21.65 2.20 15.80
CA ALA A 214 -21.99 3.62 15.66
C ALA A 214 -21.91 4.10 14.20
N GLY A 215 -21.54 3.23 13.26
CA GLY A 215 -21.43 3.56 11.84
C GLY A 215 -20.06 4.12 11.47
N ASN A 216 -19.06 4.00 12.35
CA ASN A 216 -17.68 4.27 11.97
C ASN A 216 -17.10 3.06 11.24
N GLU A 217 -16.43 3.29 10.12
CA GLU A 217 -15.77 2.24 9.35
C GLU A 217 -14.48 2.77 8.75
N PHE A 218 -13.40 2.03 8.93
CA PHE A 218 -12.14 2.22 8.25
C PHE A 218 -11.77 0.95 7.50
N TRP A 219 -11.76 1.02 6.18
CA TRP A 219 -11.51 -0.14 5.33
C TRP A 219 -10.39 0.17 4.34
N THR A 220 -9.26 -0.51 4.48
CA THR A 220 -8.07 -0.28 3.67
C THR A 220 -7.63 -1.51 2.91
N LYS A 221 -6.95 -1.26 1.80
CA LYS A 221 -6.33 -2.26 0.93
C LYS A 221 -5.11 -1.63 0.26
N GLY A 222 -3.92 -2.12 0.61
CA GLY A 222 -2.67 -1.52 0.17
C GLY A 222 -2.59 -0.04 0.58
N ALA A 223 -2.30 0.82 -0.38
CA ALA A 223 -2.16 2.28 -0.19
C ALA A 223 -3.47 3.06 -0.35
N SER A 224 -4.63 2.39 -0.34
CA SER A 224 -5.95 3.00 -0.55
C SER A 224 -6.97 2.49 0.46
N GLY A 225 -8.06 3.21 0.66
CA GLY A 225 -9.16 2.79 1.51
C GLY A 225 -10.28 3.80 1.58
N HIS A 226 -11.17 3.63 2.57
CA HIS A 226 -12.25 4.55 2.85
C HIS A 226 -12.40 4.75 4.35
N PHE A 227 -12.85 5.94 4.76
CA PHE A 227 -13.18 6.25 6.14
C PHE A 227 -14.57 6.89 6.26
N THR A 228 -15.42 6.22 7.02
CA THR A 228 -16.78 6.61 7.37
C THR A 228 -16.79 6.98 8.84
N ILE A 229 -17.37 8.13 9.15
CA ILE A 229 -17.49 8.65 10.53
C ILE A 229 -18.96 8.84 10.81
N ASP A 230 -19.48 8.26 11.89
CA ASP A 230 -20.85 8.42 12.36
C ASP A 230 -21.90 8.15 11.25
N GLY A 231 -21.63 7.22 10.33
CA GLY A 231 -22.51 6.86 9.21
C GLY A 231 -22.58 7.87 8.05
N GLU A 232 -21.80 8.96 8.10
CA GLU A 232 -21.65 9.93 7.01
C GLU A 232 -21.11 9.25 5.72
N PRO A 233 -21.30 9.86 4.53
CA PRO A 233 -20.71 9.34 3.30
C PRO A 233 -19.22 9.01 3.44
N ALA A 234 -18.83 7.83 2.93
CA ALA A 234 -17.47 7.35 3.00
C ALA A 234 -16.51 8.32 2.27
N ARG A 235 -15.40 8.64 2.92
CA ARG A 235 -14.33 9.47 2.35
C ARG A 235 -13.28 8.55 1.75
N ASP A 236 -12.88 8.77 0.51
CA ASP A 236 -11.77 8.05 -0.08
C ASP A 236 -10.46 8.43 0.61
N CYS A 237 -9.69 7.42 0.97
CA CYS A 237 -8.42 7.54 1.65
C CYS A 237 -7.27 7.04 0.77
N VAL A 238 -6.17 7.78 0.75
CA VAL A 238 -4.89 7.34 0.17
C VAL A 238 -3.79 7.41 1.20
N GLN A 239 -2.82 6.50 1.11
CA GLN A 239 -1.70 6.47 2.05
C GLN A 239 -0.81 7.71 1.86
N ALA A 240 -0.69 8.48 2.94
CA ALA A 240 0.14 9.67 2.98
C ALA A 240 1.56 9.30 3.45
N ARG A 241 2.55 10.02 2.92
CA ARG A 241 3.95 9.87 3.32
C ARG A 241 4.26 10.58 4.64
N GLN A 242 3.46 11.57 5.00
CA GLN A 242 3.68 12.41 6.17
C GLN A 242 2.40 12.49 7.01
N PRO A 243 2.52 12.56 8.34
CA PRO A 243 1.41 12.89 9.21
C PRO A 243 0.86 14.29 8.94
N SER A 244 -0.44 14.46 9.13
CA SER A 244 -1.09 15.78 9.17
C SER A 244 -0.52 16.65 10.30
N PRO A 245 -0.65 17.99 10.24
CA PRO A 245 -0.16 18.88 11.30
C PRO A 245 -0.73 18.52 12.69
N TRP A 246 -1.99 18.09 12.75
CA TRP A 246 -2.64 17.62 13.97
C TRP A 246 -2.00 16.34 14.52
N ASN A 247 -1.72 15.36 13.65
CA ASN A 247 -1.08 14.11 14.05
C ASN A 247 0.39 14.30 14.39
N GLN A 248 1.10 15.23 13.74
CA GLN A 248 2.44 15.64 14.14
C GLN A 248 2.45 16.22 15.55
N ALA A 249 1.51 17.11 15.87
CA ALA A 249 1.36 17.67 17.21
C ALA A 249 1.11 16.58 18.26
N LEU A 250 0.20 15.63 17.96
CA LEU A 250 -0.09 14.49 18.84
C LEU A 250 1.18 13.66 19.13
N LEU A 251 1.96 13.34 18.09
CA LEU A 251 3.20 12.57 18.21
C LEU A 251 4.30 13.32 18.98
N ARG A 252 4.32 14.66 18.93
CA ARG A 252 5.24 15.50 19.73
C ARG A 252 4.80 15.68 21.18
N GLY A 253 3.66 15.15 21.59
CA GLY A 253 3.17 15.29 22.97
C GLY A 253 2.45 16.60 23.27
N VAL A 254 1.99 17.31 22.23
CA VAL A 254 1.13 18.49 22.38
C VAL A 254 -0.18 18.07 23.05
N ALA A 255 -0.64 18.87 24.01
CA ALA A 255 -1.89 18.67 24.75
C ALA A 255 -3.09 19.30 24.04
N PHE A 256 -2.87 20.45 23.41
CA PHE A 256 -3.92 21.22 22.75
C PHE A 256 -3.36 21.91 21.52
N ARG A 257 -4.13 21.89 20.42
CA ARG A 257 -3.81 22.64 19.21
C ARG A 257 -5.05 23.41 18.74
N ALA A 258 -4.85 24.62 18.23
CA ALA A 258 -5.89 25.39 17.54
C ALA A 258 -5.34 26.10 16.30
N VAL A 259 -6.22 26.37 15.34
CA VAL A 259 -5.92 26.99 14.05
C VAL A 259 -7.02 27.98 13.65
N GLY A 260 -6.68 29.00 12.87
CA GLY A 260 -7.65 29.87 12.19
C GLY A 260 -7.06 30.52 10.94
N ASN A 261 -7.94 31.06 10.09
CA ASN A 261 -7.61 31.32 8.68
C ASN A 261 -7.43 32.80 8.33
N GLU A 262 -8.00 33.73 9.12
CA GLU A 262 -8.00 35.16 8.80
C GLU A 262 -7.76 36.04 10.04
N PRO A 263 -6.53 36.58 10.22
CA PRO A 263 -5.31 36.15 9.53
C PRO A 263 -4.96 34.69 9.87
N GLY A 264 -4.14 34.05 9.04
CA GLY A 264 -3.72 32.66 9.25
C GLY A 264 -2.88 32.52 10.53
N TRP A 265 -3.27 31.61 11.43
CA TRP A 265 -2.57 31.38 12.67
C TRP A 265 -2.73 29.95 13.18
N PHE A 266 -1.79 29.49 14.00
CA PHE A 266 -1.99 28.31 14.85
C PHE A 266 -1.30 28.47 16.20
N VAL A 267 -1.78 27.72 17.19
CA VAL A 267 -1.15 27.57 18.50
C VAL A 267 -1.11 26.10 18.92
N GLU A 268 -0.02 25.72 19.57
CA GLU A 268 0.16 24.43 20.24
C GLU A 268 0.55 24.69 21.69
N VAL A 269 0.01 23.88 22.60
CA VAL A 269 0.36 23.90 24.02
C VAL A 269 0.80 22.50 24.44
N ASP A 270 2.01 22.38 24.98
CA ASP A 270 2.57 21.11 25.44
C ASP A 270 1.83 20.51 26.64
N ARG A 271 1.98 19.20 26.84
CA ARG A 271 1.55 18.54 28.09
C ARG A 271 2.52 18.84 29.22
N GLY A 272 1.98 18.80 30.44
CA GLY A 272 2.76 18.86 31.68
C GLY A 272 2.37 20.05 32.56
N PRO A 273 2.97 20.12 33.76
CA PRO A 273 2.70 21.20 34.72
C PRO A 273 3.27 22.55 34.28
N ASP A 274 4.34 22.54 33.46
CA ASP A 274 5.02 23.73 32.93
C ASP A 274 4.97 23.74 31.39
N PRO A 275 3.78 23.96 30.79
CA PRO A 275 3.60 23.83 29.36
C PRO A 275 4.25 24.97 28.58
N HIS A 276 4.83 24.67 27.42
CA HIS A 276 5.21 25.66 26.42
C HIS A 276 4.07 25.91 25.44
N LEU A 277 3.83 27.19 25.13
CA LEU A 277 2.92 27.66 24.10
C LEU A 277 3.73 28.09 22.89
N ARG A 278 3.51 27.43 21.76
CA ARG A 278 4.13 27.74 20.48
C ARG A 278 3.06 28.22 19.50
N ALA A 279 3.21 29.42 18.95
CA ALA A 279 2.24 30.01 18.04
C ALA A 279 2.88 30.64 16.81
N SER A 280 2.31 30.36 15.65
CA SER A 280 2.62 31.04 14.39
C SER A 280 1.46 31.95 14.04
N LEU A 281 1.73 33.24 13.88
CA LEU A 281 0.74 34.31 13.70
C LEU A 281 0.96 35.00 12.37
N ASP A 282 -0.08 35.67 11.89
CA ASP A 282 -0.01 36.54 10.72
C ASP A 282 0.63 35.83 9.51
N TYR A 283 0.16 34.62 9.20
CA TYR A 283 0.68 33.76 8.12
C TYR A 283 2.16 33.38 8.26
N GLY A 284 2.67 33.32 9.50
CA GLY A 284 4.05 32.95 9.80
C GLY A 284 5.03 34.12 9.84
N GLU A 285 4.55 35.36 9.72
CA GLU A 285 5.38 36.55 9.91
C GLU A 285 5.89 36.68 11.36
N ARG A 286 5.18 36.08 12.31
CA ARG A 286 5.50 36.17 13.73
C ARG A 286 5.35 34.82 14.43
N GLU A 287 6.44 34.37 15.03
CA GLU A 287 6.50 33.15 15.82
C GLU A 287 6.65 33.48 17.31
N LEU A 288 5.99 32.70 18.16
CA LEU A 288 6.06 32.76 19.62
C LEU A 288 6.43 31.38 20.16
N ASP A 289 7.35 31.33 21.12
CA ASP A 289 7.64 30.15 21.96
C ASP A 289 7.80 30.63 23.40
N LEU A 290 6.79 30.37 24.22
CA LEU A 290 6.62 30.99 25.52
C LEU A 290 6.29 29.95 26.58
N ALA A 291 6.91 30.06 27.76
CA ALA A 291 6.42 29.37 28.94
C ALA A 291 5.00 29.86 29.26
N ALA A 292 4.05 28.93 29.35
CA ALA A 292 2.65 29.21 29.58
C ALA A 292 2.22 28.73 30.96
N ARG A 293 1.28 29.45 31.55
CA ARG A 293 0.63 29.13 32.82
C ARG A 293 -0.81 28.69 32.56
N PRO A 294 -1.23 27.53 33.06
CA PRO A 294 -2.61 27.09 32.93
C PRO A 294 -3.55 28.03 33.68
N LEU A 295 -4.73 28.25 33.10
CA LEU A 295 -5.85 28.98 33.64
C LEU A 295 -7.09 28.08 33.62
N ALA A 296 -8.13 28.46 34.36
CA ALA A 296 -9.40 27.72 34.35
C ALA A 296 -10.03 27.60 32.94
N SER A 297 -9.81 28.60 32.08
CA SER A 297 -10.39 28.68 30.73
C SER A 297 -9.33 28.72 29.61
N GLY A 298 -8.14 28.15 29.83
CA GLY A 298 -7.07 28.09 28.82
C GLY A 298 -5.68 28.37 29.41
N PHE A 299 -4.93 29.27 28.78
CA PHE A 299 -3.52 29.52 29.14
C PHE A 299 -3.17 31.01 29.08
N SER A 300 -2.17 31.41 29.85
CA SER A 300 -1.56 32.74 29.77
C SER A 300 -0.05 32.67 29.64
N ALA A 301 0.53 33.62 28.93
CA ALA A 301 1.97 33.76 28.76
C ALA A 301 2.34 35.25 28.60
N ARG A 302 3.63 35.57 28.55
CA ARG A 302 4.14 36.92 28.24
C ARG A 302 5.19 36.89 27.15
N ALA A 303 5.03 37.76 26.16
CA ALA A 303 6.02 38.02 25.12
C ALA A 303 6.62 39.41 25.35
N GLY A 304 7.70 39.49 26.14
CA GLY A 304 8.24 40.78 26.59
C GLY A 304 7.23 41.54 27.45
N VAL A 305 6.72 42.66 26.94
CA VAL A 305 5.69 43.49 27.60
C VAL A 305 4.27 43.15 27.18
N GLU A 306 4.09 42.34 26.14
CA GLU A 306 2.76 41.96 25.65
C GLU A 306 2.22 40.77 26.44
N ASP A 307 0.98 40.91 26.93
CA ASP A 307 0.24 39.79 27.51
C ASP A 307 -0.31 38.90 26.39
N VAL A 308 -0.12 37.59 26.56
CA VAL A 308 -0.64 36.55 25.67
C VAL A 308 -1.67 35.73 26.45
N ARG A 309 -2.86 35.59 25.89
CA ARG A 309 -3.95 34.80 26.51
C ARG A 309 -4.62 33.93 25.47
N LEU A 310 -4.58 32.62 25.70
CA LEU A 310 -5.36 31.65 24.96
C LEU A 310 -6.60 31.28 25.78
N VAL A 311 -7.78 31.62 25.28
CA VAL A 311 -9.07 31.20 25.83
C VAL A 311 -9.58 30.01 25.03
N ILE A 312 -9.98 28.96 25.74
CA ILE A 312 -10.48 27.72 25.13
C ILE A 312 -11.87 27.43 25.67
N GLU A 313 -12.82 27.25 24.77
CA GLU A 313 -14.21 26.96 25.10
C GLU A 313 -14.58 25.60 24.52
N ARG A 314 -15.05 24.66 25.37
CA ARG A 314 -15.56 23.34 24.95
C ARG A 314 -16.90 23.49 24.22
N ARG A 315 -16.83 23.99 23.00
CA ARG A 315 -17.95 24.22 22.08
C ARG A 315 -17.52 23.82 20.68
N THR A 316 -18.37 23.05 20.01
CA THR A 316 -18.18 22.66 18.61
C THR A 316 -17.86 23.86 17.73
N CYS A 317 -16.79 23.74 16.97
CA CYS A 317 -16.32 24.74 16.01
C CYS A 317 -16.27 24.09 14.62
N VAL A 318 -16.72 24.83 13.61
CA VAL A 318 -16.62 24.41 12.21
C VAL A 318 -15.62 25.34 11.54
N ASP A 319 -14.56 24.77 10.98
CA ASP A 319 -13.57 25.55 10.26
C ASP A 319 -14.19 26.14 8.98
N GLY A 320 -14.08 27.47 8.83
CA GLY A 320 -14.76 28.20 7.76
C GLY A 320 -14.22 27.90 6.36
N MET A 321 -12.99 27.39 6.22
CA MET A 321 -12.40 27.05 4.91
C MET A 321 -12.62 25.59 4.52
N SER A 322 -12.37 24.65 5.44
CA SER A 322 -12.44 23.21 5.17
C SER A 322 -13.80 22.57 5.52
N GLY A 323 -14.63 23.25 6.30
CA GLY A 323 -15.86 22.68 6.86
C GLY A 323 -15.63 21.63 7.95
N GLN A 324 -14.39 21.43 8.39
CA GLN A 324 -14.06 20.41 9.39
C GLN A 324 -14.58 20.78 10.78
N ARG A 325 -15.06 19.78 11.51
CA ARG A 325 -15.58 19.94 12.88
C ARG A 325 -14.50 19.68 13.92
N PHE A 326 -14.46 20.54 14.91
CA PHE A 326 -13.59 20.47 16.09
C PHE A 326 -14.41 20.62 17.36
N GLU A 327 -13.90 20.14 18.49
CA GLU A 327 -14.60 20.14 19.78
C GLU A 327 -14.45 21.45 20.57
N ALA A 328 -13.51 22.32 20.19
CA ALA A 328 -13.24 23.57 20.88
C ALA A 328 -13.28 24.77 19.95
N THR A 329 -13.77 25.88 20.49
CA THR A 329 -13.52 27.23 19.95
C THR A 329 -12.36 27.84 20.72
N ALA A 330 -11.37 28.38 20.02
CA ALA A 330 -10.19 28.99 20.62
C ALA A 330 -10.10 30.47 20.23
N THR A 331 -9.76 31.31 21.20
CA THR A 331 -9.42 32.72 20.99
C THR A 331 -8.04 32.99 21.56
N LEU A 332 -7.08 33.35 20.71
CA LEU A 332 -5.76 33.80 21.12
C LEU A 332 -5.72 35.34 21.08
N GLN A 333 -5.39 35.95 22.21
CA GLN A 333 -5.15 37.39 22.33
C GLN A 333 -3.64 37.61 22.52
N VAL A 334 -3.05 38.49 21.71
CA VAL A 334 -1.64 38.90 21.82
C VAL A 334 -1.59 40.43 21.81
N GLY A 335 -1.35 41.02 22.98
CA GLY A 335 -1.52 42.47 23.16
C GLY A 335 -2.95 42.89 22.80
N THR A 336 -3.11 43.71 21.76
CA THR A 336 -4.43 44.16 21.27
C THR A 336 -4.99 43.30 20.14
N ARG A 337 -4.19 42.42 19.52
CA ARG A 337 -4.63 41.57 18.40
C ARG A 337 -5.36 40.34 18.90
N ARG A 338 -6.46 40.01 18.23
CA ARG A 338 -7.32 38.86 18.55
C ARG A 338 -7.41 37.92 17.36
N TYR A 339 -7.15 36.64 17.61
CA TYR A 339 -7.24 35.56 16.63
C TYR A 339 -8.31 34.57 17.10
N THR A 340 -9.24 34.19 16.22
CA THR A 340 -10.32 33.24 16.52
C THR A 340 -10.18 32.03 15.62
N GLY A 341 -10.49 30.85 16.13
CA GLY A 341 -10.29 29.61 15.40
C GLY A 341 -10.86 28.38 16.09
N CYS A 342 -10.61 27.22 15.48
CA CYS A 342 -11.04 25.93 15.97
C CYS A 342 -9.89 25.16 16.61
N GLY A 343 -10.18 24.42 17.67
CA GLY A 343 -9.18 23.71 18.47
C GLY A 343 -9.67 22.36 18.98
N GLY A 344 -8.74 21.56 19.50
CA GLY A 344 -9.05 20.30 20.14
C GLY A 344 -7.93 19.79 21.04
N TRP A 345 -8.30 18.93 21.98
CA TRP A 345 -7.37 18.31 22.91
C TRP A 345 -6.79 17.04 22.30
N LEU A 346 -5.46 16.91 22.37
CA LEU A 346 -4.73 15.84 21.72
C LEU A 346 -4.36 14.75 22.72
N GLY A 347 -4.65 13.51 22.37
CA GLY A 347 -4.29 12.32 23.14
C GLY A 347 -4.99 12.21 24.48
N GLU A 348 -6.20 12.76 24.58
CA GLU A 348 -7.21 12.26 25.52
C GLU A 348 -7.61 10.80 25.16
#